data_AF-A0A1Y5S428-F1
#
_entry.id   AF-A0A1Y5S428-F1
#
_cell.length_a   1.000
_cell.length_b   1.000
_cell.length_c   1.000
_cell.angle_alpha   90.00
_cell.angle_beta   90.00
_cell.angle_gamma   90.00
#
_symmetry.space_group_name_H-M   'P 1'
#
loop_
_entity.id
_entity.type
_entity.pdbx_description
1 polymer ?
#
loop_
_entity_poly.entity_id
_entity_poly.type
_entity_poly.pdbx_seq_one_letter_code
_entity_poly.pdbx_strand_id
1 'polypeptide(L)'
;MNRMPKLSHCLGAVIGCFLGTAALAEPIDWKTVRGWDISFYPASEGCQAFALFEEDTAFFIGFDNTENELSLDVTLLDQKWRSIEAGKEYKVEVKFGDESPWSMDMDGLKTDDFPGLGIMIDAGSDQAKLFIDEFQRENSMKWSFKSTVLGRYTLRGSRAAFNEVIACQRSYMRAQSSSDPFAQSSSDPFAD
;
A
#
# COMPACT_ATOMS: atom_id res chain seq x y z
N MET A 1 -4.42 -56.51 -57.63
CA MET A 1 -3.35 -56.26 -56.64
C MET A 1 -2.61 -54.99 -57.02
N ASN A 2 -2.77 -53.89 -56.27
CA ASN A 2 -1.67 -52.99 -55.89
C ASN A 2 -2.15 -51.83 -55.00
N ARG A 3 -1.21 -51.41 -54.15
CA ARG A 3 -1.34 -50.67 -52.89
C ARG A 3 -1.79 -49.21 -53.03
N MET A 4 -2.54 -48.73 -52.04
CA MET A 4 -2.75 -47.30 -51.73
C MET A 4 -1.48 -46.64 -51.18
N PRO A 5 -1.25 -45.34 -51.47
CA PRO A 5 -0.44 -44.46 -50.66
C PRO A 5 -1.27 -43.46 -49.84
N LYS A 6 -0.55 -42.80 -48.92
CA LYS A 6 -0.98 -42.16 -47.67
C LYS A 6 -1.35 -40.67 -47.80
N LEU A 7 -2.21 -40.24 -46.87
CA LEU A 7 -2.30 -38.99 -46.10
C LEU A 7 -1.80 -37.67 -46.72
N SER A 8 -2.70 -36.66 -46.69
CA SER A 8 -2.31 -35.26 -46.51
C SER A 8 -3.25 -34.61 -45.48
N HIS A 9 -2.68 -34.21 -44.34
CA HIS A 9 -3.35 -33.45 -43.28
C HIS A 9 -3.25 -31.95 -43.60
N CYS A 10 -4.38 -31.25 -43.63
CA CYS A 10 -4.38 -29.78 -43.55
C CYS A 10 -4.22 -29.35 -42.09
N LEU A 11 -3.12 -28.65 -41.83
CA LEU A 11 -2.72 -28.04 -40.58
C LEU A 11 -3.59 -26.79 -40.33
N GLY A 12 -4.42 -26.80 -39.28
CA GLY A 12 -5.08 -25.60 -38.76
C GLY A 12 -4.33 -25.11 -37.53
N ALA A 13 -3.59 -24.01 -37.64
CA ALA A 13 -2.92 -23.37 -36.50
C ALA A 13 -3.89 -22.36 -35.85
N VAL A 14 -4.44 -22.72 -34.69
CA VAL A 14 -5.16 -21.78 -33.82
C VAL A 14 -4.11 -21.15 -32.90
N ILE A 15 -3.73 -19.91 -33.17
CA ILE A 15 -2.90 -19.09 -32.27
C ILE A 15 -3.82 -18.58 -31.16
N GLY A 16 -3.79 -19.23 -30.00
CA GLY A 16 -4.43 -18.74 -28.79
C GLY A 16 -3.59 -17.64 -28.16
N CYS A 17 -4.05 -16.39 -28.24
CA CYS A 17 -3.51 -15.29 -27.42
C CYS A 17 -3.82 -15.60 -25.94
N PHE A 18 -2.81 -16.01 -25.18
CA PHE A 18 -2.87 -15.97 -23.73
C PHE A 18 -2.83 -14.50 -23.30
N LEU A 19 -4.00 -13.95 -22.98
CA LEU A 19 -4.09 -12.71 -22.21
C LEU A 19 -3.66 -13.05 -20.76
N GLY A 20 -2.37 -12.93 -20.48
CA GLY A 20 -1.86 -13.00 -19.12
C GLY A 20 -2.40 -11.81 -18.32
N THR A 21 -3.29 -12.08 -17.38
CA THR A 21 -3.69 -11.09 -16.37
C THR A 21 -2.48 -10.90 -15.46
N ALA A 22 -1.93 -9.69 -15.38
CA ALA A 22 -0.92 -9.38 -14.39
C ALA A 22 -1.57 -9.53 -13.01
N ALA A 23 -1.17 -10.55 -12.26
CA ALA A 23 -1.54 -10.66 -10.85
C ALA A 23 -0.84 -9.54 -10.09
N LEU A 24 -1.60 -8.73 -9.35
CA LEU A 24 -1.01 -7.82 -8.37
C LEU A 24 -0.27 -8.67 -7.33
N ALA A 25 0.94 -8.26 -6.97
CA ALA A 25 1.72 -8.96 -5.97
C ALA A 25 1.11 -8.75 -4.59
N GLU A 26 0.95 -9.83 -3.83
CA GLU A 26 0.45 -9.81 -2.45
C GLU A 26 1.38 -9.00 -1.53
N PRO A 27 0.85 -8.37 -0.47
CA PRO A 27 1.67 -7.74 0.56
C PRO A 27 2.64 -8.76 1.20
N ILE A 28 3.85 -8.30 1.54
CA ILE A 28 4.88 -9.09 2.20
C ILE A 28 4.91 -8.71 3.67
N ASP A 29 4.55 -9.65 4.54
CA ASP A 29 4.59 -9.44 6.00
C ASP A 29 6.01 -9.13 6.48
N TRP A 30 6.15 -8.02 7.22
CA TRP A 30 7.39 -7.62 7.85
C TRP A 30 7.41 -7.99 9.33
N LYS A 31 6.40 -7.54 10.09
CA LYS A 31 6.36 -7.72 11.55
C LYS A 31 5.01 -7.32 12.15
N THR A 32 4.58 -8.02 13.19
CA THR A 32 3.52 -7.53 14.10
C THR A 32 4.14 -6.91 15.36
N VAL A 33 3.74 -5.69 15.71
CA VAL A 33 4.21 -5.00 16.93
C VAL A 33 3.06 -4.30 17.64
N ARG A 34 2.84 -4.66 18.91
CA ARG A 34 1.88 -3.98 19.80
C ARG A 34 0.46 -3.86 19.23
N GLY A 35 0.01 -4.85 18.44
CA GLY A 35 -1.32 -4.89 17.84
C GLY A 35 -1.43 -4.20 16.48
N TRP A 36 -0.30 -3.84 15.86
CA TRP A 36 -0.21 -3.34 14.50
C TRP A 36 0.56 -4.34 13.64
N ASP A 37 0.08 -4.58 12.43
CA ASP A 37 0.78 -5.38 11.43
C ASP A 37 1.52 -4.46 10.47
N ILE A 38 2.78 -4.76 10.18
CA ILE A 38 3.60 -4.00 9.25
C ILE A 38 3.89 -4.92 8.08
N SER A 39 3.62 -4.42 6.88
CA SER A 39 3.86 -5.14 5.63
C SER A 39 4.43 -4.20 4.58
N PHE A 40 5.20 -4.78 3.65
CA PHE A 40 5.65 -4.12 2.44
C PHE A 40 4.67 -4.41 1.31
N TYR A 41 4.29 -3.37 0.57
CA TYR A 41 3.35 -3.44 -0.54
C TYR A 41 4.13 -3.26 -1.85
N PRO A 42 4.32 -4.33 -2.65
CA PRO A 42 5.16 -4.23 -3.84
C PRO A 42 4.62 -3.26 -4.91
N ALA A 43 3.29 -3.08 -4.97
CA ALA A 43 2.66 -2.18 -5.94
C ALA A 43 2.99 -0.71 -5.69
N SER A 44 3.14 -0.30 -4.43
CA SER A 44 3.54 1.06 -4.04
C SER A 44 5.01 1.18 -3.67
N GLU A 45 5.75 0.07 -3.67
CA GLU A 45 7.12 -0.01 -3.14
C GLU A 45 7.26 0.58 -1.72
N GLY A 46 6.20 0.45 -0.92
CA GLY A 46 6.02 1.15 0.33
C GLY A 46 5.74 0.22 1.51
N CYS A 47 6.28 0.54 2.68
CA CYS A 47 5.92 -0.15 3.92
C CYS A 47 4.81 0.60 4.65
N GLN A 48 3.79 -0.13 5.14
CA GLN A 48 2.66 0.44 5.86
C GLN A 48 2.37 -0.32 7.15
N ALA A 49 1.91 0.40 8.17
CA ALA A 49 1.32 -0.16 9.38
C ALA A 49 -0.20 -0.25 9.19
N PHE A 50 -0.76 -1.40 9.54
CA PHE A 50 -2.17 -1.72 9.50
C PHE A 50 -2.73 -1.94 10.91
N ALA A 51 -3.94 -1.44 11.14
CA ALA A 51 -4.78 -1.81 12.26
C ALA A 51 -6.23 -1.95 11.82
N LEU A 52 -6.92 -2.97 12.36
CA LEU A 52 -8.37 -3.12 12.24
C LEU A 52 -9.03 -2.67 13.55
N PHE A 53 -9.87 -1.65 13.47
CA PHE A 53 -10.64 -1.14 14.59
C PHE A 53 -12.08 -1.62 14.52
N GLU A 54 -12.63 -2.01 15.68
CA GLU A 54 -14.05 -2.37 15.84
C GLU A 54 -14.56 -3.41 14.80
N GLU A 55 -13.66 -4.27 14.31
CA GLU A 55 -13.87 -5.30 13.28
C GLU A 55 -14.21 -4.80 11.85
N ASP A 56 -14.57 -3.53 11.68
CA ASP A 56 -15.08 -3.01 10.40
C ASP A 56 -14.24 -1.90 9.77
N THR A 57 -13.35 -1.27 10.54
CA THR A 57 -12.62 -0.07 10.10
C THR A 57 -11.14 -0.36 9.99
N ALA A 58 -10.66 -0.50 8.76
CA ALA A 58 -9.25 -0.72 8.45
C ALA A 58 -8.52 0.62 8.31
N PHE A 59 -7.40 0.77 9.02
CA PHE A 59 -6.56 1.95 8.94
C PHE A 59 -5.14 1.56 8.52
N PHE A 60 -4.62 2.27 7.54
CA PHE A 60 -3.27 2.14 7.02
C PHE A 60 -2.55 3.48 7.17
N ILE A 61 -1.30 3.41 7.61
CA ILE A 61 -0.40 4.56 7.60
C ILE A 61 1.02 4.11 7.31
N GLY A 62 1.68 4.76 6.36
CA GLY A 62 3.07 4.47 6.07
C GLY A 62 3.54 5.18 4.83
N PHE A 63 4.35 4.50 4.03
CA PHE A 63 4.90 5.09 2.83
C PHE A 63 4.34 4.44 1.58
N ASP A 64 4.28 5.25 0.54
CA ASP A 64 4.19 4.86 -0.86
C ASP A 64 5.37 5.54 -1.57
N ASN A 65 6.03 4.80 -2.44
CA ASN A 65 7.23 5.23 -3.18
C ASN A 65 7.05 5.03 -4.68
N THR A 66 5.81 5.07 -5.16
CA THR A 66 5.48 4.99 -6.58
C THR A 66 6.21 6.10 -7.35
N GLU A 67 6.72 5.78 -8.53
CA GLU A 67 7.50 6.70 -9.37
C GLU A 67 8.78 7.28 -8.70
N ASN A 68 9.27 6.65 -7.63
CA ASN A 68 10.37 7.14 -6.78
C ASN A 68 10.05 8.44 -6.02
N GLU A 69 8.77 8.73 -5.81
CA GLU A 69 8.31 9.84 -4.99
C GLU A 69 7.80 9.32 -3.65
N LEU A 70 8.57 9.52 -2.58
CA LEU A 70 8.22 9.04 -1.26
C LEU A 70 7.12 9.93 -0.64
N SER A 71 5.92 9.38 -0.51
CA SER A 71 4.77 10.02 0.13
C SER A 71 4.35 9.25 1.38
N LEU A 72 3.91 9.98 2.39
CA LEU A 72 3.13 9.45 3.51
C LEU A 72 1.72 9.14 2.99
N ASP A 73 1.38 7.85 2.97
CA ASP A 73 0.02 7.36 2.68
C ASP A 73 -0.74 7.21 4.00
N VAL A 74 -1.94 7.79 4.05
CA VAL A 74 -2.90 7.61 5.13
C VAL A 74 -4.23 7.17 4.51
N THR A 75 -4.65 5.96 4.84
CA THR A 75 -5.87 5.36 4.27
C THR A 75 -6.78 4.81 5.37
N LEU A 76 -8.08 5.07 5.23
CA LEU A 76 -9.13 4.60 6.14
C LEU A 76 -10.26 3.97 5.33
N LEU A 77 -10.53 2.69 5.55
CA LEU A 77 -11.57 1.92 4.86
C LEU A 77 -12.62 1.44 5.85
N ASP A 78 -13.89 1.45 5.46
CA ASP A 78 -14.99 0.96 6.29
C ASP A 78 -16.17 0.47 5.42
N GLN A 79 -16.62 -0.76 5.64
CA GLN A 79 -17.71 -1.39 4.86
C GLN A 79 -19.05 -0.63 4.95
N LYS A 80 -19.24 0.20 5.99
CA LYS A 80 -20.45 0.99 6.20
C LYS A 80 -20.50 2.21 5.27
N TRP A 81 -19.39 2.64 4.68
CA TRP A 81 -19.30 3.87 3.89
C TRP A 81 -19.68 3.69 2.40
N ARG A 82 -20.83 3.07 2.17
CA ARG A 82 -21.31 2.66 0.82
C ARG A 82 -21.54 3.81 -0.17
N SER A 83 -21.61 5.05 0.31
CA SER A 83 -21.82 6.25 -0.52
C SER A 83 -20.52 6.91 -0.99
N ILE A 84 -19.35 6.39 -0.64
CA ILE A 84 -18.08 6.90 -1.17
C ILE A 84 -18.00 6.62 -2.68
N GLU A 85 -17.65 7.67 -3.40
CA GLU A 85 -17.39 7.68 -4.84
C GLU A 85 -15.88 7.73 -5.08
N ALA A 86 -15.38 6.84 -5.93
CA ALA A 86 -13.95 6.78 -6.25
C ALA A 86 -13.48 8.08 -6.93
N GLY A 87 -12.34 8.63 -6.49
CA GLY A 87 -11.73 9.85 -7.03
C GLY A 87 -12.48 11.15 -6.71
N LYS A 88 -13.55 11.09 -5.91
CA LYS A 88 -14.21 12.29 -5.39
C LYS A 88 -13.50 12.75 -4.12
N GLU A 89 -13.25 14.04 -4.01
CA GLU A 89 -12.64 14.63 -2.82
C GLU A 89 -13.66 14.78 -1.68
N TYR A 90 -13.22 14.43 -0.47
CA TYR A 90 -13.94 14.56 0.79
C TYR A 90 -13.08 15.30 1.80
N LYS A 91 -13.54 16.48 2.20
CA LYS A 91 -12.95 17.22 3.31
C LYS A 91 -13.29 16.57 4.65
N VAL A 92 -12.32 15.91 5.25
CA VAL A 92 -12.45 15.23 6.55
C VAL A 92 -11.54 15.85 7.60
N GLU A 93 -11.90 15.64 8.85
CA GLU A 93 -11.11 16.09 9.99
C GLU A 93 -10.58 14.91 10.78
N VAL A 94 -9.29 14.93 11.10
CA VAL A 94 -8.69 14.04 12.11
C VAL A 94 -8.16 14.87 13.27
N LYS A 95 -8.47 14.45 14.49
CA LYS A 95 -7.92 15.06 15.72
C LYS A 95 -7.16 14.00 16.50
N PHE A 96 -5.89 14.26 16.77
CA PHE A 96 -5.05 13.45 17.66
C PHE A 96 -5.16 13.98 19.10
N GLY A 97 -5.62 13.15 20.03
CA GLY A 97 -5.80 13.52 21.44
C GLY A 97 -6.44 14.91 21.63
N ASP A 98 -5.67 15.80 22.26
CA ASP A 98 -6.07 17.19 22.52
C ASP A 98 -5.53 18.22 21.51
N GLU A 99 -4.84 17.78 20.46
CA GLU A 99 -4.26 18.64 19.42
C GLU A 99 -5.29 19.36 18.55
N SER A 100 -4.82 20.34 17.77
CA SER A 100 -5.69 20.99 16.79
C SER A 100 -6.14 20.00 15.72
N PRO A 101 -7.42 20.00 15.29
CA PRO A 101 -7.87 19.13 14.22
C PRO A 101 -7.15 19.47 12.91
N TRP A 102 -6.70 18.42 12.23
CA TRP A 102 -6.26 18.48 10.84
C TRP A 102 -7.48 18.48 9.94
N SER A 103 -7.51 19.39 8.98
CA SER A 103 -8.47 19.34 7.88
C SER A 103 -7.76 18.80 6.65
N MET A 104 -8.23 17.68 6.11
CA MET A 104 -7.61 16.98 5.00
C MET A 104 -8.62 16.80 3.88
N ASP A 105 -8.19 17.07 2.66
CA ASP A 105 -8.96 16.81 1.46
C ASP A 105 -8.53 15.42 0.96
N MET A 106 -9.34 14.40 1.28
CA MET A 106 -9.03 12.99 0.99
C MET A 106 -9.83 12.49 -0.21
N ASP A 107 -9.22 11.66 -1.04
CA ASP A 107 -9.88 11.05 -2.18
C ASP A 107 -10.67 9.81 -1.77
N GLY A 108 -11.87 9.67 -2.32
CA GLY A 108 -12.65 8.45 -2.21
C GLY A 108 -11.95 7.28 -2.90
N LEU A 109 -11.86 6.16 -2.19
CA LEU A 109 -11.30 4.91 -2.67
C LEU A 109 -12.39 3.84 -2.77
N LYS A 110 -12.22 2.93 -3.75
CA LYS A 110 -12.98 1.69 -3.85
C LYS A 110 -12.00 0.54 -4.04
N THR A 111 -11.65 -0.10 -2.94
CA THR A 111 -10.79 -1.29 -2.92
C THR A 111 -11.70 -2.49 -2.67
N ASP A 112 -11.96 -3.28 -3.72
CA ASP A 112 -12.93 -4.39 -3.68
C ASP A 112 -14.27 -4.01 -2.99
N ASP A 113 -14.57 -4.65 -1.84
CA ASP A 113 -15.79 -4.47 -1.03
C ASP A 113 -15.64 -3.40 0.08
N PHE A 114 -14.49 -2.73 0.17
CA PHE A 114 -14.18 -1.76 1.22
C PHE A 114 -14.03 -0.34 0.64
N PRO A 115 -15.11 0.47 0.66
CA PRO A 115 -15.00 1.88 0.35
C PRO A 115 -14.18 2.61 1.42
N GLY A 116 -13.50 3.67 1.04
CA GLY A 116 -12.66 4.40 1.99
C GLY A 116 -12.16 5.74 1.51
N LEU A 117 -11.21 6.29 2.24
CA LEU A 117 -10.61 7.58 1.99
C LEU A 117 -9.09 7.43 2.04
N GLY A 118 -8.38 8.01 1.09
CA GLY A 118 -6.92 8.05 1.04
C GLY A 118 -6.38 9.47 0.86
N ILE A 119 -5.18 9.72 1.36
CA ILE A 119 -4.42 10.92 1.04
C ILE A 119 -2.93 10.58 0.98
N MET A 120 -2.25 11.27 0.07
CA MET A 120 -0.81 11.23 -0.10
C MET A 120 -0.23 12.58 0.31
N ILE A 121 0.73 12.58 1.22
CA ILE A 121 1.41 13.79 1.70
C ILE A 121 2.90 13.62 1.43
N ASP A 122 3.55 14.59 0.79
CA ASP A 122 5.01 14.53 0.60
C ASP A 122 5.73 14.22 1.93
N ALA A 123 6.43 13.08 1.99
CA ALA A 123 7.05 12.58 3.21
C ALA A 123 8.19 13.50 3.72
N GLY A 124 8.77 14.32 2.84
CA GLY A 124 9.79 15.31 3.19
C GLY A 124 9.24 16.59 3.81
N SER A 125 7.93 16.84 3.68
CA SER A 125 7.27 18.04 4.15
C SER A 125 7.23 18.14 5.68
N ASP A 126 7.17 19.37 6.20
CA ASP A 126 6.96 19.60 7.63
C ASP A 126 5.56 19.16 8.08
N GLN A 127 4.61 19.16 7.15
CA GLN A 127 3.26 18.65 7.37
C GLN A 127 3.27 17.16 7.70
N ALA A 128 3.93 16.34 6.89
CA ALA A 128 4.06 14.91 7.13
C ALA A 128 4.78 14.63 8.46
N LYS A 129 5.88 15.35 8.74
CA LYS A 129 6.62 15.20 10.00
C LYS A 129 5.75 15.48 11.22
N LEU A 130 4.97 16.57 11.21
CA LEU A 130 4.10 16.91 12.32
C LEU A 130 2.94 15.92 12.47
N PHE A 131 2.33 15.50 11.37
CA PHE A 131 1.27 14.48 11.37
C PHE A 131 1.77 13.16 11.99
N ILE A 132 2.97 12.71 11.58
CA ILE A 132 3.62 11.52 12.12
C ILE A 132 3.93 11.70 13.62
N ASP A 133 4.46 12.85 14.05
CA ASP A 133 4.76 13.09 15.46
C ASP A 133 3.50 12.99 16.33
N GLU A 134 2.41 13.65 15.92
CA GLU A 134 1.13 13.58 16.64
C GLU A 134 0.56 12.16 16.66
N PHE A 135 0.57 11.45 15.52
CA PHE A 135 0.17 10.04 15.44
C PHE A 135 0.98 9.14 16.39
N GLN A 136 2.29 9.37 16.50
CA GLN A 136 3.18 8.59 17.36
C GLN A 136 3.14 9.02 18.84
N ARG A 137 2.68 10.23 19.16
CA ARG A 137 2.69 10.77 20.52
C ARG A 137 1.36 10.62 21.23
N GLU A 138 0.25 10.74 20.50
CA GLU A 138 -1.08 10.70 21.07
C GLU A 138 -1.62 9.28 21.27
N ASN A 139 -2.59 9.13 22.17
CA ASN A 139 -3.18 7.83 22.53
C ASN A 139 -4.49 7.52 21.80
N SER A 140 -5.05 8.51 21.09
CA SER A 140 -6.31 8.37 20.38
C SER A 140 -6.38 9.30 19.19
N MET A 141 -7.14 8.89 18.17
CA MET A 141 -7.55 9.74 17.07
C MET A 141 -9.08 9.74 16.94
N LYS A 142 -9.63 10.87 16.49
CA LYS A 142 -11.05 11.01 16.14
C LYS A 142 -11.17 11.48 14.70
N TRP A 143 -11.91 10.73 13.89
CA TRP A 143 -12.22 11.06 12.50
C TRP A 143 -13.63 11.61 12.38
N SER A 144 -13.79 12.68 11.59
CA SER A 144 -15.09 13.33 11.38
C SER A 144 -15.26 13.76 9.92
N PHE A 145 -16.49 13.69 9.41
CA PHE A 145 -16.89 14.24 8.13
C PHE A 145 -18.08 15.17 8.36
N LYS A 146 -17.91 16.47 8.08
CA LYS A 146 -18.86 17.52 8.46
C LYS A 146 -19.14 17.43 9.98
N SER A 147 -20.40 17.33 10.39
CA SER A 147 -20.80 17.18 11.79
C SER A 147 -20.86 15.73 12.28
N THR A 148 -20.53 14.75 11.43
CA THR A 148 -20.63 13.32 11.76
C THR A 148 -19.27 12.79 12.21
N VAL A 149 -19.23 12.16 13.39
CA VAL A 149 -18.06 11.41 13.84
C VAL A 149 -18.05 10.08 13.10
N LEU A 150 -16.98 9.83 12.36
CA LEU A 150 -16.75 8.57 11.65
C LEU A 150 -16.28 7.48 12.60
N GLY A 151 -15.45 7.86 13.58
CA GLY A 151 -15.02 6.96 14.65
C GLY A 151 -13.98 7.57 15.60
N ARG A 152 -13.68 6.83 16.66
CA ARG A 152 -12.68 7.17 17.68
C ARG A 152 -11.83 5.95 17.95
N TYR A 153 -10.56 6.03 17.63
CA TYR A 153 -9.68 4.87 17.61
C TYR A 153 -8.51 5.06 18.56
N THR A 154 -8.06 3.96 19.18
CA THR A 154 -6.86 3.98 20.02
C THR A 154 -5.61 4.01 19.14
N LEU A 155 -4.63 4.80 19.57
CA LEU A 155 -3.29 4.83 18.98
C LEU A 155 -2.25 4.13 19.88
N ARG A 156 -2.70 3.27 20.79
CA ARG A 156 -1.77 2.46 21.59
C ARG A 156 -0.84 1.68 20.65
N GLY A 157 0.46 1.86 20.83
CA GLY A 157 1.47 1.18 20.02
C GLY A 157 1.86 1.89 18.73
N SER A 158 1.18 2.97 18.34
CA SER A 158 1.42 3.71 17.08
C SER A 158 2.88 4.12 16.90
N ARG A 159 3.53 4.60 17.96
CA ARG A 159 4.97 4.94 17.94
C ARG A 159 5.84 3.76 17.52
N ALA A 160 5.61 2.60 18.13
CA ALA A 160 6.38 1.41 17.84
C ALA A 160 6.09 0.91 16.42
N ALA A 161 4.84 0.94 16.00
CA ALA A 161 4.41 0.56 14.66
C ALA A 161 5.08 1.43 13.58
N PHE A 162 4.99 2.75 13.70
CA PHE A 162 5.57 3.65 12.68
C PHE A 162 7.11 3.61 12.67
N ASN A 163 7.76 3.35 13.82
CA ASN A 163 9.19 3.10 13.84
C ASN A 163 9.58 1.84 13.04
N GLU A 164 8.75 0.78 13.10
CA GLU A 164 8.95 -0.42 12.29
C GLU A 164 8.64 -0.19 10.82
N VAL A 165 7.66 0.65 10.47
CA VAL A 165 7.44 1.13 9.08
C VAL A 165 8.70 1.78 8.53
N ILE A 166 9.32 2.69 9.29
CA ILE A 166 10.58 3.33 8.89
C ILE A 166 11.71 2.29 8.73
N ALA A 167 11.80 1.31 9.63
CA ALA A 167 12.81 0.25 9.55
C ALA A 167 12.62 -0.61 8.28
N CYS A 168 11.39 -1.01 7.99
CA CYS A 168 10.98 -1.72 6.79
C CYS A 168 11.35 -0.93 5.53
N GLN A 169 10.92 0.35 5.44
CA GLN A 169 11.19 1.19 4.27
C GLN A 169 12.70 1.35 4.01
N ARG A 170 13.48 1.59 5.07
CA ARG A 170 14.95 1.69 4.95
C ARG A 170 15.60 0.39 4.50
N SER A 171 15.07 -0.76 4.92
CA SER A 171 15.56 -2.07 4.48
C SER A 171 15.38 -2.23 2.97
N TYR A 172 14.18 -1.91 2.48
CA TYR A 172 13.85 -1.96 1.06
C TYR A 172 14.71 -0.99 0.22
N MET A 173 14.79 0.29 0.61
CA MET A 173 15.58 1.28 -0.12
C MET A 173 17.07 0.90 -0.18
N ARG A 174 17.61 0.30 0.89
CA ARG A 174 18.99 -0.21 0.88
C ARG A 174 19.15 -1.34 -0.13
N ALA A 175 18.24 -2.30 -0.15
CA ALA A 175 18.26 -3.42 -1.10
C ALA A 175 18.19 -2.95 -2.56
N GLN A 176 17.39 -1.91 -2.85
CA GLN A 176 17.33 -1.29 -4.18
C GLN A 176 18.61 -0.55 -4.55
N SER A 177 19.20 0.20 -3.61
CA SER A 177 20.46 0.93 -3.84
C SER A 177 21.67 0.00 -3.99
N SER A 178 21.62 -1.20 -3.39
CA SER A 178 22.62 -2.25 -3.55
C SER A 178 22.26 -3.09 -4.78
N SER A 179 22.51 -2.55 -5.96
CA SER A 179 22.56 -3.36 -7.18
C SER A 179 23.51 -4.54 -6.93
N ASP A 180 23.04 -5.74 -7.24
CA ASP A 180 23.67 -7.04 -6.91
C ASP A 180 25.21 -7.06 -7.09
N PRO A 181 26.02 -7.26 -6.02
CA PRO A 181 27.47 -7.44 -6.16
C PRO A 181 27.85 -8.75 -6.89
N PHE A 182 26.89 -9.63 -7.16
CA PHE A 182 26.99 -10.84 -7.97
C PHE A 182 26.36 -10.72 -9.36
N ALA A 183 25.87 -9.53 -9.75
CA ALA A 183 25.73 -9.16 -11.16
C ALA A 183 27.15 -8.90 -11.71
N GLN A 184 28.02 -9.89 -11.58
CA GLN A 184 29.26 -9.97 -12.31
C GLN A 184 28.85 -9.98 -13.78
N SER A 185 29.27 -8.93 -14.49
CA SER A 185 29.59 -9.04 -15.89
C SER A 185 30.17 -10.43 -16.13
N SER A 186 29.52 -11.20 -16.99
CA SER A 186 30.01 -12.46 -17.49
C SER A 186 31.37 -12.21 -18.15
N SER A 187 32.45 -12.23 -17.38
CA SER A 187 33.77 -12.53 -17.91
C SER A 187 33.77 -14.03 -18.14
N ASP A 188 33.21 -14.42 -19.27
CA ASP A 188 33.37 -15.77 -19.81
C ASP A 188 34.86 -16.13 -19.77
N PRO A 189 35.27 -17.12 -18.96
CA PRO A 189 36.66 -17.53 -18.87
C PRO A 189 37.10 -18.41 -20.06
N PHE A 190 36.21 -18.64 -21.05
CA PHE A 190 36.46 -19.41 -22.27
C PHE A 190 36.23 -18.59 -23.55
N ALA A 191 36.17 -17.26 -23.45
CA ALA A 191 36.30 -16.39 -24.61
C ALA A 191 37.77 -16.39 -25.09
N ASP A 192 38.19 -17.50 -25.69
CA ASP A 192 39.38 -17.64 -26.55
C ASP A 192 38.98 -17.49 -28.03
#